data_AF-A0A4R3KFP8-F1
#
_entry.id   AF-A0A4R3KFP8-F1
#
_cell.length_a   1.000
_cell.length_b   1.000
_cell.length_c   1.000
_cell.angle_alpha   90.00
_cell.angle_beta   90.00
_cell.angle_gamma   90.00
#
_symmetry.space_group_name_H-M   'P 1'
#
loop_
_entity.id
_entity.type
_entity.pdbx_description
1 polymer ?
#
loop_
_entity_poly.entity_id
_entity_poly.type
_entity_poly.pdbx_seq_one_letter_code
_entity_poly.pdbx_strand_id
1 'polypeptide(L)'
;MKVKLSGYYKLPQFPAPIEFDFDDVFDTTFMKKYTRYKNFSQFLNNGRFNISCQKDFEDLPEEKMNVYVAKTTKFVTWQEMIDFATDRYIKKSIGKAHL
;
A
#
# COMPACT_ATOMS: atom_id res chain seq x y z
N MET A 1 -12.38 -5.81 9.92
CA MET A 1 -12.89 -4.49 9.52
C MET A 1 -12.47 -4.22 8.08
N LYS A 2 -13.36 -3.73 7.21
CA LYS A 2 -12.99 -3.21 5.88
C LYS A 2 -13.00 -1.68 5.96
N VAL A 3 -11.86 -1.10 6.32
CA VAL A 3 -11.65 0.34 6.19
C VAL A 3 -11.15 0.56 4.78
N LYS A 4 -11.83 1.42 4.02
CA LYS A 4 -11.35 1.85 2.71
C LYS A 4 -10.34 2.98 2.96
N LEU A 5 -9.10 2.76 2.53
CA LEU A 5 -8.00 3.70 2.72
C LEU A 5 -7.45 4.10 1.35
N SER A 6 -7.11 5.37 1.20
CA SER A 6 -6.41 5.88 0.03
C SER A 6 -5.06 6.49 0.39
N GLY A 7 -4.16 6.49 -0.58
CA GLY A 7 -2.84 7.10 -0.47
C GLY A 7 -2.61 8.07 -1.63
N TYR A 8 -1.68 8.99 -1.44
CA TYR A 8 -1.20 9.89 -2.48
C TYR A 8 0.23 9.52 -2.85
N TYR A 9 0.49 9.32 -4.15
CA TYR A 9 1.83 9.01 -4.63
C TYR A 9 2.17 9.91 -5.80
N LYS A 10 3.36 10.53 -5.72
CA LYS A 10 3.86 11.40 -6.77
C LYS A 10 4.73 10.59 -7.72
N LEU A 11 4.23 10.40 -8.92
CA LEU A 11 4.99 9.71 -9.96
C LEU A 11 5.97 10.64 -10.66
N PRO A 12 7.15 10.14 -11.08
CA PRO A 12 8.11 10.94 -11.83
C PRO A 12 7.53 11.55 -13.11
N GLN A 13 6.60 10.83 -13.74
CA GLN A 13 5.96 11.22 -15.00
C GLN A 13 4.71 12.11 -14.85
N PHE A 14 4.22 12.35 -13.63
CA PHE A 14 3.02 13.17 -13.39
C PHE A 14 3.34 14.41 -12.54
N PRO A 15 2.83 15.59 -12.92
CA PRO A 15 3.14 16.83 -12.20
C PRO A 15 2.48 16.93 -10.83
N ALA A 16 1.40 16.18 -10.59
CA ALA A 16 0.65 16.15 -9.33
C ALA A 16 0.62 14.73 -8.73
N PRO A 17 0.56 14.61 -7.39
CA PRO A 17 0.27 13.34 -6.74
C PRO A 17 -1.07 12.76 -7.21
N ILE A 18 -1.10 11.46 -7.45
CA ILE A 18 -2.33 10.75 -7.81
C ILE A 18 -2.83 10.03 -6.57
N GLU A 19 -4.14 10.12 -6.33
CA GLU A 19 -4.82 9.32 -5.32
C GLU A 19 -5.07 7.90 -5.84
N PHE A 20 -4.80 6.89 -5.01
CA PHE A 20 -5.10 5.51 -5.34
C PHE A 20 -5.72 4.78 -4.15
N ASP A 21 -6.52 3.77 -4.46
CA ASP A 21 -7.07 2.84 -3.48
C ASP A 21 -5.98 1.83 -3.10
N PHE A 22 -5.77 1.65 -1.80
CA PHE A 22 -4.80 0.67 -1.33
C PHE A 22 -5.21 -0.76 -1.64
N ASP A 23 -6.50 -1.09 -1.76
CA ASP A 23 -6.92 -2.44 -2.16
C ASP A 23 -6.62 -2.71 -3.66
N ASP A 24 -6.51 -1.66 -4.49
CA ASP A 24 -6.12 -1.79 -5.90
C ASP A 24 -4.60 -1.92 -6.07
N VAL A 25 -3.83 -1.12 -5.32
CA VAL A 25 -2.36 -1.14 -5.36
C VAL A 25 -1.80 -2.38 -4.65
N PHE A 26 -2.36 -2.73 -3.49
CA PHE A 26 -2.02 -3.94 -2.74
C PHE A 26 -3.00 -5.07 -3.04
N ASP A 27 -3.15 -5.38 -4.33
CA ASP A 27 -4.04 -6.45 -4.79
C ASP A 27 -3.66 -7.82 -4.19
N THR A 28 -4.57 -8.79 -4.29
CA THR A 28 -4.36 -10.14 -3.73
C THR A 28 -3.09 -10.81 -4.28
N THR A 29 -2.69 -10.50 -5.52
CA THR A 29 -1.48 -11.06 -6.15
C THR A 29 -0.23 -10.49 -5.50
N PHE A 30 -0.22 -9.18 -5.27
CA PHE A 30 0.84 -8.50 -4.55
C PHE A 30 0.97 -9.06 -3.13
N MET A 31 -0.14 -9.10 -2.39
CA MET A 31 -0.13 -9.49 -0.97
C MET A 31 0.40 -10.90 -0.77
N LYS A 32 -0.03 -11.86 -1.60
CA LYS A 32 0.47 -13.24 -1.54
C LYS A 32 1.94 -13.38 -1.94
N LYS A 33 2.46 -12.50 -2.80
CA LYS A 33 3.83 -12.60 -3.33
C LYS A 33 4.87 -11.93 -2.42
N TYR A 34 4.52 -10.81 -1.79
CA TYR A 34 5.45 -9.96 -1.05
C TYR A 34 5.21 -9.91 0.45
N THR A 35 4.08 -10.47 0.92
CA THR A 35 3.73 -10.53 2.35
C THR A 35 3.26 -11.95 2.71
N ARG A 36 3.05 -12.18 4.00
CA ARG A 36 2.42 -13.42 4.51
C ARG A 36 0.89 -13.39 4.55
N TYR A 37 0.26 -12.30 4.10
CA TYR A 37 -1.17 -12.05 4.25
C TYR A 37 -1.94 -12.22 2.94
N LYS A 38 -3.24 -12.49 3.04
CA LYS A 38 -4.12 -12.71 1.89
C LYS A 38 -4.53 -11.43 1.17
N ASN A 39 -4.69 -10.33 1.92
CA ASN A 39 -5.15 -9.03 1.44
C ASN A 39 -4.66 -7.90 2.35
N PHE A 40 -4.79 -6.66 1.89
CA PHE A 40 -4.31 -5.47 2.60
C PHE A 40 -5.02 -5.25 3.94
N SER A 41 -6.34 -5.48 4.00
CA SER A 41 -7.07 -5.38 5.27
C SER A 41 -6.52 -6.34 6.33
N GLN A 42 -6.17 -7.58 5.97
CA GLN A 42 -5.56 -8.53 6.90
C GLN A 42 -4.18 -8.06 7.35
N PHE A 43 -3.37 -7.53 6.43
CA PHE A 43 -2.08 -6.94 6.77
C PHE A 43 -2.22 -5.82 7.80
N LEU A 44 -3.14 -4.87 7.64
CA LEU A 44 -3.30 -3.79 8.62
C LEU A 44 -3.85 -4.28 9.97
N ASN A 45 -4.86 -5.17 9.96
CA ASN A 45 -5.43 -5.72 11.19
C ASN A 45 -4.39 -6.48 12.02
N ASN A 46 -3.44 -7.16 11.37
CA ASN A 46 -2.36 -7.87 12.04
C ASN A 46 -1.23 -6.94 12.55
N GLY A 47 -1.17 -5.70 12.09
CA GLY A 47 -0.24 -4.68 12.57
C GLY A 47 -0.54 -4.18 13.97
N ARG A 48 -1.73 -4.52 14.51
CA ARG A 48 -2.24 -4.01 15.81
C ARG A 48 -2.23 -2.49 15.89
N PHE A 49 -2.40 -1.84 14.73
CA PHE A 49 -2.66 -0.42 14.65
C PHE A 49 -4.13 -0.18 15.00
N ASN A 50 -4.42 0.87 15.76
CA ASN A 50 -5.79 1.22 16.11
C ASN A 50 -6.45 2.05 14.99
N ILE A 51 -6.43 1.51 13.76
CA ILE A 51 -6.91 2.19 12.55
C ILE A 51 -8.36 1.82 12.30
N SER A 52 -9.25 2.80 12.45
CA SER A 52 -10.68 2.66 12.19
C SER A 52 -11.15 3.52 11.01
N CYS A 53 -10.37 4.54 10.63
CA CYS A 53 -10.66 5.45 9.53
C CYS A 53 -9.38 5.96 8.84
N GLN A 54 -9.55 6.74 7.76
CA GLN A 54 -8.44 7.38 7.04
C GLN A 54 -7.56 8.25 7.95
N LYS A 55 -8.18 9.02 8.84
CA LYS A 55 -7.44 9.89 9.77
C LYS A 55 -6.53 9.09 10.71
N ASP A 56 -6.99 7.97 11.25
CA ASP A 56 -6.16 7.13 12.13
C ASP A 56 -4.94 6.54 11.39
N PHE A 57 -5.09 6.31 10.08
CA PHE A 57 -4.00 5.86 9.22
C PHE A 57 -3.00 6.99 8.96
N GLU A 58 -3.47 8.20 8.67
CA GLU A 58 -2.63 9.39 8.46
C GLU A 58 -1.89 9.85 9.72
N ASP A 59 -2.54 9.71 10.88
CA ASP A 59 -1.96 10.02 12.19
C ASP A 59 -1.00 8.93 12.69
N LEU A 60 -0.91 7.77 12.00
CA LEU A 60 0.01 6.70 12.38
C LEU A 60 1.46 7.15 12.15
N PRO A 61 2.34 7.11 13.16
CA PRO A 61 3.75 7.41 12.97
C PRO A 61 4.38 6.47 11.95
N GLU A 62 5.01 7.03 10.92
CA GLU A 62 5.60 6.26 9.82
C GLU A 62 6.59 5.19 10.32
N GLU A 63 7.38 5.50 11.35
CA GLU A 63 8.32 4.55 11.96
C GLU A 63 7.65 3.27 12.47
N LYS A 64 6.41 3.36 12.99
CA LYS A 64 5.66 2.17 13.42
C LYS A 64 5.28 1.31 12.22
N MET A 65 4.92 1.94 11.11
CA MET A 65 4.63 1.22 9.86
C MET A 65 5.92 0.61 9.29
N ASN A 66 7.04 1.34 9.28
CA ASN A 66 8.34 0.84 8.83
C ASN A 66 8.76 -0.43 9.58
N VAL A 67 8.70 -0.41 10.92
CA VAL A 67 9.00 -1.60 11.75
C VAL A 67 8.10 -2.78 11.40
N TYR A 68 6.81 -2.52 11.16
CA TYR A 68 5.85 -3.56 10.81
C TYR A 68 6.11 -4.16 9.43
N VAL A 69 6.40 -3.32 8.44
CA VAL A 69 6.72 -3.70 7.06
C VAL A 69 8.00 -4.56 7.04
N ALA A 70 9.07 -4.10 7.67
CA ALA A 70 10.33 -4.83 7.80
C ALA A 70 10.16 -6.22 8.42
N LYS A 71 9.24 -6.35 9.38
CA LYS A 71 8.98 -7.62 10.07
C LYS A 71 8.12 -8.59 9.26
N THR A 72 7.25 -8.09 8.38
CA THR A 72 6.16 -8.90 7.82
C THR A 72 6.16 -9.04 6.30
N THR A 73 7.06 -8.32 5.63
CA THR A 73 7.20 -8.28 4.18
C THR A 73 8.65 -8.45 3.76
N LYS A 74 8.94 -8.31 2.47
CA LYS A 74 10.32 -8.29 1.94
C LYS A 74 10.96 -6.89 1.90
N PHE A 75 10.19 -5.85 2.20
CA PHE A 75 10.62 -4.45 2.14
C PHE A 75 11.11 -3.98 3.51
N VAL A 76 11.98 -2.97 3.52
CA VAL A 76 12.55 -2.41 4.75
C VAL A 76 11.69 -1.26 5.30
N THR A 77 11.08 -0.46 4.42
CA THR A 77 10.23 0.66 4.82
C THR A 77 8.86 0.62 4.15
N TRP A 78 7.90 1.32 4.75
CA TRP A 78 6.58 1.54 4.18
C TRP A 78 6.65 2.23 2.82
N GLN A 79 7.52 3.25 2.71
CA GLN A 79 7.73 3.96 1.46
C GLN A 79 8.24 3.01 0.36
N GLU A 80 9.23 2.17 0.64
CA GLU A 80 9.75 1.19 -0.34
C GLU A 80 8.65 0.22 -0.82
N MET A 81 7.80 -0.23 0.11
CA MET A 81 6.66 -1.11 -0.21
C MET A 81 5.62 -0.40 -1.09
N ILE A 82 5.28 0.86 -0.79
CA ILE A 82 4.38 1.68 -1.62
C ILE A 82 4.99 1.91 -3.00
N ASP A 83 6.25 2.33 -3.09
CA ASP A 83 6.92 2.66 -4.35
C ASP A 83 6.90 1.44 -5.28
N PHE A 84 7.25 0.27 -4.75
CA PHE A 84 7.26 -0.97 -5.52
C PHE A 84 5.84 -1.39 -5.95
N ALA A 85 4.85 -1.27 -5.06
CA ALA A 85 3.47 -1.64 -5.36
C ALA A 85 2.83 -0.72 -6.40
N THR A 86 3.04 0.59 -6.27
CA THR A 86 2.51 1.60 -7.18
C THR A 86 3.17 1.52 -8.56
N ASP A 87 4.49 1.36 -8.66
CA ASP A 87 5.17 1.14 -9.95
C ASP A 87 4.62 -0.10 -10.68
N ARG A 88 4.42 -1.20 -9.94
CA ARG A 88 3.77 -2.41 -10.48
C ARG A 88 2.34 -2.13 -10.94
N TYR A 89 1.55 -1.43 -10.14
CA TYR A 89 0.16 -1.08 -10.45
C TYR A 89 0.08 -0.24 -11.73
N ILE A 90 0.96 0.75 -11.87
CA ILE A 90 1.00 1.66 -13.02
C ILE A 90 1.42 0.93 -14.29
N LYS A 91 2.43 0.06 -14.21
CA LYS A 91 2.80 -0.80 -15.35
C LYS A 91 1.64 -1.67 -15.80
N LYS A 92 0.85 -2.20 -14.85
CA LYS A 92 -0.36 -3.00 -15.12
C LYS A 92 -1.50 -2.17 -15.70
N SER A 93 -1.70 -0.92 -15.27
CA SER A 93 -2.79 -0.05 -15.73
C SER A 93 -2.47 0.67 -17.05
N ILE A 94 -1.22 1.11 -17.27
CA ILE A 94 -0.76 1.64 -18.56
C ILE A 94 -0.82 0.53 -19.64
N GLY A 95 -0.46 -0.71 -19.30
CA GLY A 95 -0.60 -1.85 -20.21
C GLY A 95 -2.05 -2.18 -20.62
N LYS A 96 -3.06 -1.70 -19.86
CA LYS A 96 -4.48 -1.82 -20.21
C LYS A 96 -5.01 -0.66 -21.06
N ALA A 97 -4.33 0.47 -21.12
CA ALA A 97 -4.76 1.65 -21.88
C ALA A 97 -4.20 1.70 -23.32
N HIS A 98 -3.50 0.65 -23.76
CA HIS A 98 -2.90 0.50 -25.09
C HIS A 98 -3.30 -0.81 -25.80
N LEU A 99 -4.45 -1.38 -25.41
CA LEU A 99 -5.14 -2.48 -26.10
C LEU A 99 -6.62 -2.11 -26.25
#